data_AF-A0A1I8EQK3-F1
#
_entry.id   AF-A0A1I8EQK3-F1
#
_cell.length_a   1.000
_cell.length_b   1.000
_cell.length_c   1.000
_cell.angle_alpha   90.00
_cell.angle_beta   90.00
_cell.angle_gamma   90.00
#
_symmetry.space_group_name_H-M   'P 1'
#
loop_
_entity.id
_entity.type
_entity.pdbx_description
1 polymer ?
#
loop_
_entity_poly.entity_id
_entity_poly.type
_entity_poly.pdbx_seq_one_letter_code
_entity_poly.pdbx_strand_id
1 'polypeptide(L)'
;QKQTNKKRSILHLKFQSNNSLLQSKRTIFSSNRMDEVTYSAQMAIAYDKACQWDAAICFYVDAADSILELIRQGKISSSYKQRAEEYVKRAEIIRLQNASKKSSNIKSQQQLNLERAEFLLHEALDQDEAGNIGEAVILYSQAIELCINTSSTSYDSTVAEKLRQLAKKALDRAEVLKAQKKLRESPTLDLPEPPVDEISDLNINTNFEQSAAKPNSSKTTLAIRRKTGDGDSDRLTKSELTVLATTSNVNGRQYVPFLAVDLKERFAYPTPFTDKHGLLALSDKQAKRLKSWMRPDEFMQSPKVIDRVDSGTIKQSIVSDCSFVASLAISARYESRFKKPLVTSIIYPQNKSGLPLYNPCGKYMIKMHFNGVWRKFDFNSYFPVVIDDRFPIGEYGDFLCSYSQQKNELWVSLLEKAYMKVMGGYDFPGSNSSIDMHALTGWIPERISIKKDWSTNDANAVFGKLFTRYHQGHCLITLATGKMDQLTINRTGLVDAHAYAVLDLRKIEDKQLLMLKNPWTHLRWKGRYSEKDKLSWTPQLCKALDYNPADAQQFDDETRALVEIDFSTKLLNCCSLGVFWIDFKSVCHFFDVFYVNWDPSIFPYTYGLHA
;
A
#
# COMPACT_ATOMS: atom_id res chain seq x y z
N GLN A 1 -80.69 1.66 14.59
CA GLN A 1 -80.24 0.97 13.35
C GLN A 1 -79.89 1.89 12.17
N LYS A 2 -80.53 3.07 11.96
CA LYS A 2 -80.16 3.97 10.84
C LYS A 2 -78.86 4.78 11.02
N GLN A 3 -78.39 5.04 12.24
CA GLN A 3 -77.10 5.73 12.48
C GLN A 3 -75.87 4.81 12.39
N THR A 4 -76.02 3.51 12.64
CA THR A 4 -74.92 2.53 12.54
C THR A 4 -74.58 2.17 11.10
N ASN A 5 -75.56 2.17 10.19
CA ASN A 5 -75.31 1.94 8.76
C ASN A 5 -74.62 3.13 8.07
N LYS A 6 -74.92 4.37 8.48
CA LYS A 6 -74.27 5.57 7.90
C LYS A 6 -72.78 5.67 8.29
N LYS A 7 -72.40 5.21 9.50
CA LYS A 7 -70.98 5.12 9.92
C LYS A 7 -70.22 4.01 9.20
N ARG A 8 -70.85 2.86 8.88
CA ARG A 8 -70.21 1.78 8.11
C ARG A 8 -69.95 2.17 6.64
N SER A 9 -70.86 2.90 5.99
CA SER A 9 -70.65 3.36 4.61
C SER A 9 -69.53 4.40 4.48
N ILE A 10 -69.39 5.30 5.46
CA ILE A 10 -68.32 6.31 5.49
C ILE A 10 -66.95 5.67 5.80
N LEU A 11 -66.90 4.64 6.65
CA LEU A 11 -65.69 3.85 6.89
C LEU A 11 -65.28 3.03 5.66
N HIS A 12 -66.24 2.49 4.90
CA HIS A 12 -65.94 1.71 3.70
C HIS A 12 -65.42 2.56 2.53
N LEU A 13 -65.96 3.78 2.36
CA LEU A 13 -65.49 4.78 1.39
C LEU A 13 -64.10 5.34 1.76
N LYS A 14 -63.81 5.56 3.06
CA LYS A 14 -62.47 5.94 3.53
C LYS A 14 -61.45 4.81 3.39
N PHE A 15 -61.86 3.54 3.51
CA PHE A 15 -60.97 2.40 3.29
C PHE A 15 -60.63 2.19 1.81
N GLN A 16 -61.58 2.44 0.90
CA GLN A 16 -61.32 2.39 -0.55
C GLN A 16 -60.47 3.57 -1.05
N SER A 17 -60.66 4.78 -0.52
CA SER A 17 -59.81 5.94 -0.85
C SER A 17 -58.40 5.82 -0.25
N ASN A 18 -58.24 5.22 0.93
CA ASN A 18 -56.92 4.95 1.49
C ASN A 18 -56.19 3.80 0.78
N ASN A 19 -56.90 2.79 0.27
CA ASN A 19 -56.29 1.72 -0.53
C ASN A 19 -55.85 2.21 -1.92
N SER A 20 -56.56 3.14 -2.56
CA SER A 20 -56.08 3.76 -3.81
C SER A 20 -54.89 4.70 -3.56
N LEU A 21 -54.83 5.39 -2.41
CA LEU A 21 -53.67 6.18 -1.99
C LEU A 21 -52.47 5.32 -1.54
N LEU A 22 -52.70 4.13 -1.00
CA LEU A 22 -51.66 3.15 -0.63
C LEU A 22 -51.16 2.37 -1.84
N GLN A 23 -52.01 2.09 -2.84
CA GLN A 23 -51.59 1.58 -4.15
C GLN A 23 -50.82 2.65 -4.92
N SER A 24 -51.28 3.91 -4.95
CA SER A 24 -50.51 4.99 -5.58
C SER A 24 -49.20 5.27 -4.85
N LYS A 25 -49.16 5.22 -3.50
CA LYS A 25 -47.91 5.32 -2.73
C LYS A 25 -47.00 4.09 -2.87
N ARG A 26 -47.53 2.88 -3.11
CA ARG A 26 -46.71 1.71 -3.46
C ARG A 26 -46.13 1.83 -4.87
N THR A 27 -46.85 2.43 -5.82
CA THR A 27 -46.33 2.73 -7.17
C THR A 27 -45.32 3.88 -7.16
N ILE A 28 -45.46 4.86 -6.24
CA ILE A 28 -44.51 5.96 -6.06
C ILE A 28 -43.22 5.50 -5.36
N PHE A 29 -43.29 4.52 -4.45
CA PHE A 29 -42.08 3.91 -3.85
C PHE A 29 -41.36 2.91 -4.78
N SER A 30 -42.03 2.40 -5.82
CA SER A 30 -41.36 1.65 -6.90
C SER A 30 -40.77 2.55 -7.98
N SER A 31 -41.22 3.81 -8.13
CA SER A 31 -40.72 4.72 -9.17
C SER A 31 -39.28 5.13 -8.89
N ASN A 32 -38.93 5.53 -7.66
CA ASN A 32 -37.57 6.03 -7.34
C ASN A 32 -36.42 5.08 -7.74
N ARG A 33 -36.59 3.76 -7.66
CA ARG A 33 -35.52 2.80 -8.02
C ARG A 33 -35.48 2.46 -9.51
N MET A 34 -36.61 2.56 -10.22
CA MET A 34 -36.60 2.37 -11.68
C MET A 34 -36.12 3.63 -12.40
N ASP A 35 -36.34 4.79 -11.79
CA ASP A 35 -35.81 6.08 -12.22
C ASP A 35 -34.26 6.08 -12.08
N GLU A 36 -33.71 5.52 -11.00
CA GLU A 36 -32.26 5.27 -10.83
C GLU A 36 -31.70 4.34 -11.92
N VAL A 37 -32.35 3.19 -12.20
CA VAL A 37 -31.94 2.29 -13.29
C VAL A 37 -31.95 2.98 -14.66
N THR A 38 -32.97 3.79 -14.91
CA THR A 38 -33.14 4.51 -16.17
C THR A 38 -32.09 5.61 -16.32
N TYR A 39 -31.79 6.31 -15.23
CA TYR A 39 -30.72 7.29 -15.16
C TYR A 39 -29.36 6.64 -15.43
N SER A 40 -29.01 5.58 -14.70
CA SER A 40 -27.75 4.86 -14.92
C SER A 40 -27.63 4.34 -16.35
N ALA A 41 -28.70 3.80 -16.94
CA ALA A 41 -28.69 3.33 -18.33
C ALA A 41 -28.52 4.47 -19.36
N GLN A 42 -29.11 5.65 -19.12
CA GLN A 42 -28.97 6.82 -19.99
C GLN A 42 -27.55 7.38 -19.93
N MET A 43 -26.98 7.48 -18.73
CA MET A 43 -25.60 7.92 -18.54
C MET A 43 -24.60 6.94 -19.16
N ALA A 44 -24.83 5.63 -19.02
CA ALA A 44 -24.01 4.60 -19.68
C ALA A 44 -23.89 4.84 -21.19
N ILE A 45 -25.03 5.07 -21.86
CA ILE A 45 -25.09 5.30 -23.31
C ILE A 45 -24.48 6.65 -23.70
N ALA A 46 -24.70 7.69 -22.88
CA ALA A 46 -24.14 9.01 -23.11
C ALA A 46 -22.60 8.97 -23.05
N TYR A 47 -22.04 8.32 -22.03
CA TYR A 47 -20.59 8.15 -21.90
C TYR A 47 -20.00 7.25 -22.97
N ASP A 48 -20.70 6.18 -23.36
CA ASP A 48 -20.28 5.29 -24.46
C ASP A 48 -20.16 6.06 -25.78
N LYS A 49 -21.17 6.89 -26.10
CA LYS A 49 -21.15 7.77 -27.29
C LYS A 49 -20.07 8.85 -27.22
N ALA A 50 -19.82 9.39 -26.03
CA ALA A 50 -18.79 10.40 -25.80
C ALA A 50 -17.36 9.84 -25.75
N CYS A 51 -17.16 8.54 -26.05
CA CYS A 51 -15.88 7.85 -25.94
C CYS A 51 -15.28 7.86 -24.52
N GLN A 52 -16.12 8.03 -23.48
CA GLN A 52 -15.73 8.00 -22.08
C GLN A 52 -15.92 6.59 -21.50
N TRP A 53 -15.04 5.69 -21.95
CA TRP A 53 -15.17 4.24 -21.79
C TRP A 53 -15.28 3.77 -20.34
N ASP A 54 -14.45 4.31 -19.43
CA ASP A 54 -14.41 3.86 -18.03
C ASP A 54 -15.70 4.24 -17.25
N ALA A 55 -16.26 5.42 -17.53
CA ALA A 55 -17.54 5.85 -16.98
C ALA A 55 -18.68 4.99 -17.56
N ALA A 56 -18.71 4.80 -18.88
CA ALA A 56 -19.70 3.95 -19.56
C ALA A 56 -19.75 2.53 -18.97
N ILE A 57 -18.59 1.91 -18.72
CA ILE A 57 -18.49 0.58 -18.09
C ILE A 57 -19.16 0.57 -16.70
N CYS A 58 -18.88 1.57 -15.86
CA CYS A 58 -19.43 1.62 -14.51
C CYS A 58 -20.96 1.72 -14.54
N PHE A 59 -21.51 2.60 -15.38
CA PHE A 59 -22.96 2.78 -15.49
C PHE A 59 -23.68 1.59 -16.13
N TYR A 60 -23.05 0.91 -17.09
CA TYR A 60 -23.61 -0.32 -17.63
C TYR A 60 -23.67 -1.43 -16.56
N VAL A 61 -22.64 -1.56 -15.72
CA VAL A 61 -22.63 -2.56 -14.63
C VAL A 61 -23.63 -2.20 -13.54
N ASP A 62 -23.66 -0.94 -13.10
CA ASP A 62 -24.60 -0.46 -12.08
C ASP A 62 -26.06 -0.60 -12.51
N ALA A 63 -26.37 -0.25 -13.76
CA ALA A 63 -27.70 -0.47 -14.34
C ALA A 63 -28.06 -1.96 -14.39
N ALA A 64 -27.12 -2.83 -14.76
CA ALA A 64 -27.35 -4.28 -14.81
C ALA A 64 -27.57 -4.88 -13.41
N ASP A 65 -26.72 -4.54 -12.44
CA ASP A 65 -26.81 -5.03 -11.06
C ASP A 65 -28.10 -4.56 -10.38
N SER A 66 -28.48 -3.30 -10.59
CA SER A 66 -29.74 -2.74 -10.09
C SER A 66 -30.96 -3.44 -10.70
N ILE A 67 -30.94 -3.77 -12.00
CA ILE A 67 -32.00 -4.57 -12.64
C ILE A 67 -32.06 -5.97 -12.01
N LEU A 68 -30.93 -6.65 -11.86
CA LEU A 68 -30.88 -8.00 -11.29
C LEU A 68 -31.34 -8.03 -9.82
N GLU A 69 -31.02 -7.00 -9.04
CA GLU A 69 -31.50 -6.86 -7.66
C GLU A 69 -33.02 -6.66 -7.59
N LEU A 70 -33.57 -5.80 -8.47
CA LEU A 70 -35.01 -5.58 -8.54
C LEU A 70 -35.78 -6.84 -8.99
N ILE A 71 -35.21 -7.64 -9.90
CA ILE A 71 -35.76 -8.96 -10.28
C ILE A 71 -35.75 -9.90 -9.07
N ARG A 72 -34.63 -9.97 -8.33
CA ARG A 72 -34.48 -10.82 -7.14
C ARG A 72 -35.48 -10.45 -6.03
N GLN A 73 -35.82 -9.17 -5.93
CA GLN A 73 -36.82 -8.64 -4.99
C GLN A 73 -38.27 -8.80 -5.48
N GLY A 74 -38.49 -9.36 -6.68
CA GLY A 74 -39.82 -9.51 -7.28
C GLY A 74 -40.49 -8.19 -7.63
N LYS A 75 -39.73 -7.09 -7.72
CA LYS A 75 -40.25 -5.73 -7.99
C LYS A 75 -40.41 -5.44 -9.47
N ILE A 76 -39.64 -6.10 -10.32
CA ILE A 76 -39.73 -6.02 -11.78
C ILE A 76 -39.78 -7.41 -12.40
N SER A 77 -40.35 -7.50 -13.60
CA SER A 77 -40.49 -8.75 -14.35
C SER A 77 -39.13 -9.33 -14.77
N SER A 78 -39.06 -10.67 -14.83
CA SER A 78 -37.89 -11.40 -15.36
C SER A 78 -37.57 -11.05 -16.83
N SER A 79 -38.49 -10.40 -17.56
CA SER A 79 -38.26 -9.89 -18.91
C SER A 79 -37.13 -8.87 -19.00
N TYR A 80 -36.79 -8.17 -17.91
CA TYR A 80 -35.67 -7.20 -17.89
C TYR A 80 -34.30 -7.88 -17.77
N LYS A 81 -34.24 -9.19 -17.51
CA LYS A 81 -32.99 -9.95 -17.39
C LYS A 81 -32.15 -9.87 -18.66
N GLN A 82 -32.78 -9.98 -19.82
CA GLN A 82 -32.11 -9.87 -21.13
C GLN A 82 -31.41 -8.50 -21.29
N ARG A 83 -32.05 -7.42 -20.83
CA ARG A 83 -31.51 -6.07 -20.91
C ARG A 83 -30.33 -5.85 -19.95
N ALA A 84 -30.38 -6.44 -18.76
CA ALA A 84 -29.23 -6.47 -17.86
C ALA A 84 -28.04 -7.23 -18.49
N GLU A 85 -28.30 -8.39 -19.12
CA GLU A 85 -27.26 -9.16 -19.84
C GLU A 85 -26.67 -8.37 -21.00
N GLU A 86 -27.47 -7.58 -21.73
CA GLU A 86 -27.00 -6.68 -22.79
C GLU A 86 -26.08 -5.57 -22.26
N TYR A 87 -26.42 -4.97 -21.12
CA TYR A 87 -25.57 -3.95 -20.47
C TYR A 87 -24.24 -4.54 -20.00
N VAL A 88 -24.25 -5.73 -19.38
CA VAL A 88 -23.02 -6.45 -19.01
C VAL A 88 -22.16 -6.72 -20.25
N LYS A 89 -22.75 -7.25 -21.32
CA LYS A 89 -22.02 -7.52 -22.58
C LYS A 89 -21.45 -6.24 -23.19
N ARG A 90 -22.18 -5.13 -23.16
CA ARG A 90 -21.68 -3.85 -23.69
C ARG A 90 -20.50 -3.33 -22.86
N ALA A 91 -20.59 -3.42 -21.54
CA ALA A 91 -19.47 -3.09 -20.65
C ALA A 91 -18.23 -3.94 -20.94
N GLU A 92 -18.40 -5.25 -21.19
CA GLU A 92 -17.32 -6.15 -21.58
C GLU A 92 -16.68 -5.77 -22.92
N ILE A 93 -17.48 -5.43 -23.94
CA ILE A 93 -16.97 -4.98 -25.24
C ILE A 93 -16.14 -3.71 -25.08
N ILE A 94 -16.61 -2.73 -24.31
CA ILE A 94 -15.89 -1.48 -24.07
C ILE A 94 -14.58 -1.76 -23.30
N ARG A 95 -14.59 -2.67 -22.32
CA ARG A 95 -13.37 -3.10 -21.61
C ARG A 95 -12.35 -3.70 -22.57
N LEU A 96 -12.77 -4.59 -23.46
CA LEU A 96 -11.90 -5.23 -24.45
C LEU A 96 -11.34 -4.23 -25.46
N GLN A 97 -12.16 -3.27 -25.92
CA GLN A 97 -11.72 -2.20 -26.82
C GLN A 97 -10.70 -1.26 -26.15
N ASN A 98 -10.91 -0.93 -24.86
CA ASN A 98 -9.98 -0.11 -24.10
C ASN A 98 -8.66 -0.85 -23.83
N ALA A 99 -8.71 -2.15 -23.53
CA ALA A 99 -7.53 -2.99 -23.43
C ALA A 99 -6.75 -3.08 -24.75
N SER A 100 -7.45 -3.17 -25.89
CA SER A 100 -6.84 -3.20 -27.23
C SER A 100 -6.19 -1.86 -27.62
N LYS A 101 -6.83 -0.71 -27.33
CA LYS A 101 -6.23 0.62 -27.54
C LYS A 101 -5.03 0.91 -26.64
N LYS A 102 -4.98 0.33 -25.43
CA LYS A 102 -3.77 0.40 -24.58
C LYS A 102 -2.60 -0.39 -25.18
N SER A 103 -2.88 -1.44 -25.97
CA SER A 103 -1.83 -2.27 -26.58
C SER A 103 -1.07 -1.58 -27.73
N SER A 104 -1.59 -0.52 -28.34
CA SER A 104 -0.96 0.12 -29.51
C SER A 104 0.16 1.12 -29.17
N ASN A 105 0.37 1.43 -27.89
CA ASN A 105 1.39 2.36 -27.39
C ASN A 105 2.47 1.68 -26.51
N ILE A 106 2.66 0.37 -26.65
CA ILE A 106 3.66 -0.40 -25.88
C ILE A 106 5.06 -0.12 -26.43
N LYS A 107 6.04 0.11 -25.54
CA LYS A 107 7.44 0.36 -25.91
C LYS A 107 7.98 -0.83 -26.70
N SER A 108 8.72 -0.55 -27.78
CA SER A 108 9.41 -1.62 -28.51
C SER A 108 10.49 -2.26 -27.64
N GLN A 109 10.86 -3.51 -27.94
CA GLN A 109 11.96 -4.19 -27.25
C GLN A 109 13.27 -3.38 -27.30
N GLN A 110 13.51 -2.66 -28.39
CA GLN A 110 14.67 -1.79 -28.56
C GLN A 110 14.64 -0.60 -27.58
N GLN A 111 13.48 0.03 -27.41
CA GLN A 111 13.28 1.11 -26.44
C GLN A 111 13.47 0.62 -24.99
N LEU A 112 12.99 -0.59 -24.68
CA LEU A 112 13.18 -1.20 -23.36
C LEU A 112 14.64 -1.53 -23.08
N ASN A 113 15.36 -2.06 -24.06
CA ASN A 113 16.79 -2.33 -23.93
C ASN A 113 17.61 -1.03 -23.80
N LEU A 114 17.20 0.06 -24.45
CA LEU A 114 17.80 1.38 -24.26
C LEU A 114 17.64 1.85 -22.80
N GLU A 115 16.45 1.78 -22.23
CA GLU A 115 16.21 2.17 -20.82
C GLU A 115 17.01 1.32 -19.84
N ARG A 116 17.15 0.01 -20.10
CA ARG A 116 18.00 -0.89 -19.30
C ARG A 116 19.48 -0.52 -19.42
N ALA A 117 19.94 -0.20 -20.62
CA ALA A 117 21.32 0.22 -20.84
C ALA A 117 21.62 1.55 -20.13
N GLU A 118 20.71 2.53 -20.21
CA GLU A 118 20.82 3.79 -19.48
C GLU A 118 20.87 3.57 -17.96
N PHE A 119 20.02 2.68 -17.43
CA PHE A 119 20.03 2.32 -16.01
C PHE A 119 21.34 1.64 -15.59
N LEU A 120 21.87 0.70 -16.38
CA LEU A 120 23.18 0.08 -16.14
C LEU A 120 24.31 1.11 -16.12
N LEU A 121 24.28 2.10 -17.03
CA LEU A 121 25.29 3.15 -17.09
C LEU A 121 25.22 4.11 -15.89
N HIS A 122 24.01 4.45 -15.43
CA HIS A 122 23.85 5.26 -14.23
C HIS A 122 24.43 4.55 -13.00
N GLU A 123 24.10 3.26 -12.82
CA GLU A 123 24.65 2.47 -11.73
C GLU A 123 26.19 2.33 -11.84
N ALA A 124 26.71 2.16 -13.06
CA ALA A 124 28.17 2.11 -13.29
C ALA A 124 28.87 3.42 -12.86
N LEU A 125 28.25 4.57 -13.17
CA LEU A 125 28.73 5.89 -12.75
C LEU A 125 28.70 6.05 -11.23
N ASP A 126 27.63 5.62 -10.57
CA ASP A 126 27.54 5.67 -9.11
C ASP A 126 28.64 4.82 -8.44
N GLN A 127 28.93 3.63 -8.98
CA GLN A 127 30.02 2.78 -8.48
C GLN A 127 31.41 3.34 -8.77
N ASP A 128 31.59 4.00 -9.93
CA ASP A 128 32.80 4.70 -10.31
C ASP A 128 33.09 5.87 -9.35
N GLU A 129 32.10 6.72 -9.10
CA GLU A 129 32.19 7.83 -8.14
C GLU A 129 32.44 7.33 -6.70
N ALA A 130 31.87 6.18 -6.33
CA ALA A 130 32.11 5.53 -5.05
C ALA A 130 33.50 4.88 -4.92
N GLY A 131 34.31 4.86 -6.00
CA GLY A 131 35.63 4.26 -6.03
C GLY A 131 35.65 2.72 -6.15
N ASN A 132 34.49 2.10 -6.40
CA ASN A 132 34.35 0.65 -6.57
C ASN A 132 34.68 0.25 -8.03
N ILE A 133 35.94 0.44 -8.42
CA ILE A 133 36.42 0.28 -9.80
C ILE A 133 36.05 -1.09 -10.40
N GLY A 134 36.16 -2.16 -9.62
CA GLY A 134 35.85 -3.52 -10.10
C GLY A 134 34.39 -3.68 -10.56
N GLU A 135 33.43 -3.22 -9.75
CA GLU A 135 32.01 -3.33 -10.06
C GLU A 135 31.60 -2.36 -11.17
N ALA A 136 32.14 -1.13 -11.15
CA ALA A 136 31.92 -0.15 -12.20
C ALA A 136 32.31 -0.68 -13.59
N VAL A 137 33.47 -1.33 -13.71
CA VAL A 137 33.94 -1.94 -14.97
C VAL A 137 33.03 -3.07 -15.45
N ILE A 138 32.50 -3.90 -14.53
CA ILE A 138 31.55 -4.97 -14.88
C ILE A 138 30.25 -4.37 -15.42
N LEU A 139 29.70 -3.35 -14.75
CA LEU A 139 28.47 -2.68 -15.17
C LEU A 139 28.63 -1.97 -16.52
N TYR A 140 29.73 -1.24 -16.73
CA TYR A 140 30.03 -0.63 -18.03
C TYR A 140 30.14 -1.67 -19.14
N SER A 141 30.84 -2.78 -18.91
CA SER A 141 31.00 -3.85 -19.92
C SER A 141 29.65 -4.44 -20.33
N GLN A 142 28.77 -4.69 -19.36
CA GLN A 142 27.43 -5.20 -19.63
C GLN A 142 26.53 -4.19 -20.34
N ALA A 143 26.61 -2.90 -19.99
CA ALA A 143 25.88 -1.85 -20.69
C ALA A 143 26.34 -1.74 -22.15
N ILE A 144 27.65 -1.82 -22.40
CA ILE A 144 28.23 -1.79 -23.75
C ILE A 144 27.73 -2.97 -24.57
N GLU A 145 27.78 -4.18 -24.02
CA GLU A 145 27.31 -5.40 -24.69
C GLU A 145 25.82 -5.29 -25.05
N LEU A 146 24.98 -4.83 -24.12
CA LEU A 146 23.55 -4.62 -24.37
C LEU A 146 23.30 -3.56 -25.46
N CYS A 147 24.05 -2.46 -25.45
CA CYS A 147 23.98 -1.41 -26.46
C CYS A 147 24.37 -1.91 -27.85
N ILE A 148 25.49 -2.63 -27.97
CA ILE A 148 25.98 -3.15 -29.26
C ILE A 148 25.00 -4.18 -29.83
N ASN A 149 24.58 -5.15 -29.02
CA ASN A 149 23.63 -6.18 -29.43
C ASN A 149 22.30 -5.55 -29.90
N THR A 150 21.77 -4.60 -29.13
CA THR A 150 20.51 -3.93 -29.47
C THR A 150 20.66 -3.06 -30.73
N SER A 151 21.73 -2.28 -30.85
CA SER A 151 21.97 -1.40 -32.01
C SER A 151 22.19 -2.17 -33.32
N SER A 152 22.69 -3.41 -33.24
CA SER A 152 22.89 -4.30 -34.39
C SER A 152 21.57 -4.92 -34.88
N THR A 153 20.61 -5.09 -33.97
CA THR A 153 19.25 -5.61 -34.27
C THR A 153 18.20 -4.52 -34.44
N SER A 154 18.59 -3.24 -34.36
CA SER A 154 17.64 -2.11 -34.37
C SER A 154 17.23 -1.73 -35.78
N TYR A 155 15.93 -1.59 -36.01
CA TYR A 155 15.38 -1.03 -37.25
C TYR A 155 15.22 0.49 -37.20
N ASP A 156 15.23 1.07 -36.00
CA ASP A 156 15.20 2.51 -35.77
C ASP A 156 16.64 3.06 -35.76
N SER A 157 16.96 3.89 -36.76
CA SER A 157 18.27 4.52 -36.94
C SER A 157 18.61 5.46 -35.77
N THR A 158 17.62 6.15 -35.21
CA THR A 158 17.85 7.14 -34.14
C THR A 158 18.20 6.49 -32.81
N VAL A 159 17.49 5.41 -32.46
CA VAL A 159 17.76 4.60 -31.27
C VAL A 159 19.10 3.88 -31.42
N ALA A 160 19.39 3.34 -32.62
CA ALA A 160 20.67 2.70 -32.91
C ALA A 160 21.85 3.66 -32.74
N GLU A 161 21.73 4.90 -33.23
CA GLU A 161 22.77 5.91 -33.08
C GLU A 161 23.01 6.29 -31.61
N LYS A 162 21.93 6.51 -30.84
CA LYS A 162 22.03 6.79 -29.40
C LYS A 162 22.73 5.65 -28.65
N LEU A 163 22.36 4.40 -28.92
CA LEU A 163 22.99 3.23 -28.29
C LEU A 163 24.49 3.15 -28.62
N ARG A 164 24.90 3.43 -29.86
CA ARG A 164 26.32 3.45 -30.25
C ARG A 164 27.08 4.56 -29.55
N GLN A 165 26.48 5.75 -29.43
CA GLN A 165 27.09 6.87 -28.69
C GLN A 165 27.26 6.55 -27.19
N LEU A 166 26.24 5.93 -26.57
CA LEU A 166 26.31 5.47 -25.18
C LEU A 166 27.39 4.41 -24.99
N ALA A 167 27.44 3.40 -25.87
CA ALA A 167 28.46 2.35 -25.83
C ALA A 167 29.88 2.93 -25.93
N LYS A 168 30.10 3.90 -26.83
CA LYS A 168 31.40 4.55 -26.99
C LYS A 168 31.83 5.27 -25.71
N LYS A 169 30.95 6.11 -25.13
CA LYS A 169 31.24 6.84 -23.89
C LYS A 169 31.54 5.90 -22.72
N ALA A 170 30.78 4.81 -22.62
CA ALA A 170 30.96 3.79 -21.60
C ALA A 170 32.29 3.04 -21.77
N LEU A 171 32.69 2.73 -23.01
CA LEU A 171 33.95 2.07 -23.32
C LEU A 171 35.14 2.95 -22.95
N ASP A 172 35.13 4.21 -23.40
CA ASP A 172 36.19 5.19 -23.08
C ASP A 172 36.41 5.29 -21.56
N ARG A 173 35.30 5.35 -20.78
CA ARG A 173 35.40 5.40 -19.32
C ARG A 173 35.88 4.10 -18.69
N ALA A 174 35.40 2.95 -19.17
CA ALA A 174 35.82 1.64 -18.68
C ALA A 174 37.31 1.37 -18.91
N GLU A 175 37.88 1.84 -20.03
CA GLU A 175 39.31 1.73 -20.33
C GLU A 175 40.16 2.56 -19.36
N VAL A 176 39.75 3.79 -19.05
CA VAL A 176 40.40 4.62 -18.03
C VAL A 176 40.41 3.93 -16.68
N LEU A 177 39.27 3.37 -16.26
CA LEU A 177 39.14 2.64 -14.99
C LEU A 177 40.01 1.38 -14.94
N LYS A 178 40.07 0.62 -16.03
CA LYS A 178 40.96 -0.56 -16.14
C LYS A 178 42.44 -0.17 -16.05
N ALA A 179 42.84 0.94 -16.69
CA ALA A 179 44.20 1.45 -16.60
C ALA A 179 44.56 1.89 -15.17
N GLN A 180 43.65 2.58 -14.47
CA GLN A 180 43.82 2.98 -13.07
C GLN A 180 43.93 1.76 -12.14
N LYS A 181 43.12 0.73 -12.36
CA LYS A 181 43.22 -0.54 -11.61
C LYS A 181 44.59 -1.19 -11.80
N LYS A 182 45.08 -1.25 -13.05
CA LYS A 182 46.40 -1.83 -13.37
C LYS A 182 47.56 -1.05 -12.74
N LEU A 183 47.44 0.27 -12.60
CA LEU A 183 48.42 1.09 -11.88
C LEU A 183 48.42 0.83 -10.38
N ARG A 184 47.23 0.65 -9.77
CA ARG A 184 47.08 0.29 -8.34
C ARG A 184 47.54 -1.14 -8.02
N GLU A 185 47.48 -2.05 -8.98
CA GLU A 185 47.90 -3.45 -8.85
C GLU A 185 49.37 -3.70 -9.24
N SER A 186 50.17 -2.64 -9.47
CA SER A 186 51.62 -2.80 -9.66
C SER A 186 52.27 -3.32 -8.37
N PRO A 187 53.21 -4.27 -8.43
CA PRO A 187 53.73 -4.92 -7.23
C PRO A 187 54.67 -3.95 -6.51
N THR A 188 54.21 -3.38 -5.39
CA THR A 188 55.14 -2.95 -4.34
C THR A 188 55.73 -4.22 -3.71
N LEU A 189 57.04 -4.41 -3.88
CA LEU A 189 57.83 -5.35 -3.09
C LEU A 189 57.84 -4.86 -1.64
N ASP A 190 56.77 -5.14 -0.90
CA ASP A 190 56.81 -5.06 0.55
C ASP A 190 57.56 -6.30 1.04
N LEU A 191 58.85 -6.10 1.33
CA LEU A 191 59.65 -7.05 2.10
C LEU A 191 58.92 -7.31 3.43
N PRO A 192 58.74 -8.56 3.86
CA PRO A 192 58.16 -8.84 5.17
C PRO A 192 59.08 -8.27 6.25
N GLU A 193 58.54 -7.43 7.13
CA GLU A 193 59.21 -7.07 8.37
C GLU A 193 59.48 -8.35 9.18
N PRO A 194 60.64 -8.45 9.86
CA PRO A 194 60.98 -9.62 10.63
C PRO A 194 59.92 -9.85 11.73
N PRO A 195 59.62 -11.12 12.08
CA PRO A 195 58.62 -11.40 13.10
C PRO A 195 59.10 -10.81 14.42
N VAL A 196 58.34 -9.86 14.96
CA VAL A 196 58.47 -9.45 16.35
C VAL A 196 57.69 -10.46 17.18
N ASP A 197 58.41 -11.17 18.04
CA ASP A 197 57.90 -12.22 18.92
C ASP A 197 56.65 -11.77 19.70
N GLU A 198 55.51 -12.42 19.46
CA GLU A 198 54.26 -12.28 20.22
C GLU A 198 54.36 -12.89 21.64
N ILE A 199 55.41 -12.57 22.39
CA ILE A 199 55.65 -13.08 23.75
C ILE A 199 55.79 -11.95 24.79
N SER A 200 55.69 -10.67 24.40
CA SER A 200 55.87 -9.55 25.35
C SER A 200 54.61 -9.03 26.07
N ASP A 201 53.39 -9.47 25.76
CA ASP A 201 52.16 -8.94 26.39
C ASP A 201 51.29 -9.95 27.16
N LEU A 202 51.79 -11.16 27.41
CA LEU A 202 51.13 -12.11 28.32
C LEU A 202 51.48 -11.81 29.78
N ASN A 203 50.73 -10.90 30.39
CA ASN A 203 50.74 -10.73 31.84
C ASN A 203 49.92 -11.87 32.50
N ILE A 204 50.57 -13.01 32.71
CA ILE A 204 50.03 -14.13 33.46
C ILE A 204 50.09 -13.78 34.95
N ASN A 205 48.95 -13.37 35.52
CA ASN A 205 48.82 -13.31 36.97
C ASN A 205 48.68 -14.73 37.53
N THR A 206 49.83 -15.29 37.91
CA THR A 206 49.93 -16.47 38.77
C THR A 206 49.69 -16.02 40.20
N ASN A 207 48.61 -16.49 40.83
CA ASN A 207 48.61 -16.78 42.26
C ASN A 207 47.60 -17.90 42.55
N PHE A 208 48.18 -19.02 42.94
CA PHE A 208 47.56 -20.25 43.43
C PHE A 208 47.38 -20.19 44.96
N GLU A 209 46.58 -21.13 45.46
CA GLU A 209 46.36 -21.56 46.87
C GLU A 209 45.20 -20.88 47.63
N GLN A 210 44.02 -21.51 47.72
CA GLN A 210 43.58 -22.63 48.59
C GLN A 210 43.33 -22.23 50.06
N SER A 211 42.06 -22.17 50.50
CA SER A 211 41.43 -23.21 51.34
C SER A 211 40.12 -22.79 52.06
N ALA A 212 39.21 -23.77 52.13
CA ALA A 212 38.18 -24.03 53.16
C ALA A 212 36.76 -23.38 53.14
N ALA A 213 35.78 -24.29 53.19
CA ALA A 213 34.32 -24.22 53.38
C ALA A 213 33.85 -23.36 54.59
N LYS A 214 32.62 -22.81 54.73
CA LYS A 214 31.22 -23.31 54.54
C LYS A 214 30.22 -22.09 54.73
N PRO A 215 28.88 -22.21 54.87
CA PRO A 215 27.88 -21.52 54.03
C PRO A 215 27.06 -20.37 54.69
N ASN A 216 26.18 -19.77 53.87
CA ASN A 216 25.02 -18.89 54.18
C ASN A 216 25.28 -17.38 54.33
N SER A 217 24.74 -16.57 53.41
CA SER A 217 23.41 -15.98 53.56
C SER A 217 23.13 -14.92 52.48
N SER A 218 21.87 -14.89 52.09
CA SER A 218 21.18 -13.97 51.19
C SER A 218 21.55 -12.49 51.31
N LYS A 219 21.79 -11.84 50.16
CA LYS A 219 21.19 -10.57 49.70
C LYS A 219 21.85 -10.14 48.39
N THR A 220 21.27 -10.54 47.25
CA THR A 220 21.74 -10.05 45.94
C THR A 220 21.02 -8.74 45.62
N THR A 221 21.65 -7.64 46.01
CA THR A 221 21.37 -6.32 45.42
C THR A 221 22.06 -6.32 44.05
N LEU A 222 21.30 -6.52 42.97
CA LEU A 222 21.85 -6.46 41.60
C LEU A 222 22.13 -5.00 41.25
N ALA A 223 23.42 -4.65 41.35
CA ALA A 223 23.96 -3.37 40.96
C ALA A 223 23.99 -3.22 39.43
N ILE A 224 23.63 -2.01 39.04
CA ILE A 224 23.55 -1.43 37.70
C ILE A 224 24.87 -1.56 36.94
N ARG A 225 24.82 -2.05 35.69
CA ARG A 225 25.89 -1.85 34.71
C ARG A 225 25.35 -1.06 33.51
N ARG A 226 25.67 0.23 33.48
CA ARG A 226 25.53 1.11 32.32
C ARG A 226 26.39 0.55 31.17
N LYS A 227 25.87 0.58 29.94
CA LYS A 227 26.70 0.59 28.73
C LYS A 227 26.35 1.83 27.90
N THR A 228 27.25 2.79 27.98
CA THR A 228 27.42 3.90 27.03
C THR A 228 28.89 3.88 26.64
N GLY A 229 29.19 3.82 25.35
CA GLY A 229 30.52 4.09 24.79
C GLY A 229 31.35 2.86 24.41
N ASP A 230 31.44 2.66 23.09
CA ASP A 230 32.63 2.39 22.27
C ASP A 230 33.56 1.18 22.55
N GLY A 231 33.87 0.45 21.47
CA GLY A 231 34.92 -0.57 21.39
C GLY A 231 34.57 -1.97 21.92
N ASP A 232 34.42 -2.93 21.00
CA ASP A 232 34.52 -4.39 21.24
C ASP A 232 33.34 -5.14 21.92
N SER A 233 32.17 -4.51 22.10
CA SER A 233 31.05 -5.13 22.83
C SER A 233 29.78 -5.45 22.01
N ASP A 234 29.86 -5.37 20.68
CA ASP A 234 28.73 -5.46 19.74
C ASP A 234 28.53 -6.86 19.11
N ARG A 235 29.30 -7.87 19.56
CA ARG A 235 29.13 -9.24 19.07
C ARG A 235 27.98 -9.93 19.78
N LEU A 236 26.91 -10.18 19.03
CA LEU A 236 25.80 -11.04 19.46
C LEU A 236 26.32 -12.39 19.95
N THR A 237 25.76 -12.86 21.06
CA THR A 237 26.05 -14.17 21.62
C THR A 237 25.62 -15.29 20.66
N LYS A 238 26.21 -16.48 20.80
CA LYS A 238 25.81 -17.65 20.00
C LYS A 238 24.32 -17.96 20.12
N SER A 239 23.73 -17.79 21.31
CA SER A 239 22.30 -17.94 21.54
C SER A 239 21.45 -16.93 20.77
N GLU A 240 21.84 -15.65 20.78
CA GLU A 240 21.15 -14.60 20.03
C GLU A 240 21.24 -14.82 18.52
N LEU A 241 22.42 -15.24 18.03
CA LEU A 241 22.60 -15.62 16.63
C LEU A 241 21.71 -16.81 16.24
N THR A 242 21.58 -17.82 17.09
CA THR A 242 20.66 -18.94 16.86
C THR A 242 19.22 -18.47 16.80
N VAL A 243 18.78 -17.62 17.72
CA VAL A 243 17.42 -17.04 17.70
C VAL A 243 17.19 -16.28 16.40
N LEU A 244 18.14 -15.42 15.97
CA LEU A 244 18.04 -14.70 14.71
C LEU A 244 17.96 -15.65 13.51
N ALA A 245 18.79 -16.70 13.46
CA ALA A 245 18.77 -17.69 12.40
C ALA A 245 17.43 -18.44 12.33
N THR A 246 16.91 -18.91 13.47
CA THR A 246 15.61 -19.60 13.54
C THR A 246 14.47 -18.68 13.11
N THR A 247 14.46 -17.44 13.62
CA THR A 247 13.42 -16.45 13.32
C THR A 247 13.53 -15.82 11.92
N SER A 248 14.62 -16.08 11.20
CA SER A 248 14.73 -15.74 9.78
C SER A 248 13.86 -16.63 8.90
N ASN A 249 13.61 -17.89 9.27
CA ASN A 249 12.79 -18.76 8.44
C ASN A 249 11.29 -18.47 8.64
N VAL A 250 10.64 -17.89 7.64
CA VAL A 250 9.20 -17.57 7.64
C VAL A 250 8.58 -18.15 6.37
N ASN A 251 7.55 -18.98 6.50
CA ASN A 251 6.86 -19.63 5.38
C ASN A 251 7.80 -20.37 4.41
N GLY A 252 8.81 -21.05 4.95
CA GLY A 252 9.81 -21.79 4.17
C GLY A 252 10.80 -20.91 3.39
N ARG A 253 10.86 -19.62 3.71
CA ARG A 253 11.72 -18.61 3.08
C ARG A 253 12.60 -17.94 4.14
N GLN A 254 13.85 -17.66 3.81
CA GLN A 254 14.84 -17.23 4.78
C GLN A 254 15.06 -15.71 4.75
N TYR A 255 14.67 -15.01 5.82
CA TYR A 255 14.70 -13.56 5.96
C TYR A 255 15.71 -13.06 7.02
N VAL A 256 16.97 -12.81 6.66
CA VAL A 256 17.99 -12.28 7.60
C VAL A 256 17.81 -10.83 7.99
N PRO A 257 18.41 -10.41 9.12
CA PRO A 257 18.62 -9.00 9.44
C PRO A 257 19.21 -8.19 8.28
N PHE A 258 18.72 -6.96 8.14
CA PHE A 258 19.22 -5.95 7.21
C PHE A 258 20.50 -5.31 7.76
N LEU A 259 21.56 -5.30 6.97
CA LEU A 259 22.91 -4.81 7.29
C LEU A 259 23.31 -3.67 6.34
N ALA A 260 24.28 -2.85 6.74
CA ALA A 260 24.77 -1.73 5.92
C ALA A 260 25.36 -2.20 4.57
N VAL A 261 26.07 -3.33 4.58
CA VAL A 261 25.93 -4.44 3.62
C VAL A 261 25.12 -4.19 2.35
N ASP A 262 23.83 -4.13 2.61
CA ASP A 262 22.76 -4.43 1.69
C ASP A 262 22.36 -3.20 0.89
N LEU A 263 22.83 -2.03 1.32
CA LEU A 263 22.75 -0.80 0.54
C LEU A 263 23.60 -0.87 -0.74
N LYS A 264 24.54 -1.82 -0.81
CA LYS A 264 25.35 -2.11 -2.01
C LYS A 264 24.73 -3.19 -2.91
N GLU A 265 23.48 -3.58 -2.66
CA GLU A 265 22.78 -4.55 -3.49
C GLU A 265 22.71 -4.08 -4.95
N ARG A 266 23.04 -4.98 -5.88
CA ARG A 266 23.00 -4.67 -7.31
C ARG A 266 21.57 -4.74 -7.85
N PHE A 267 21.12 -3.68 -8.51
CA PHE A 267 19.79 -3.62 -9.15
C PHE A 267 19.82 -3.70 -10.66
N ALA A 268 20.97 -3.42 -11.27
CA ALA A 268 21.12 -3.35 -12.72
C ALA A 268 21.59 -4.69 -13.33
N TYR A 269 20.79 -5.20 -14.26
CA TYR A 269 21.02 -6.46 -14.98
C TYR A 269 20.68 -6.32 -16.46
N PRO A 270 21.41 -6.99 -17.38
CA PRO A 270 21.08 -6.98 -18.81
C PRO A 270 19.73 -7.62 -19.13
N THR A 271 19.37 -8.65 -18.36
CA THR A 271 18.09 -9.35 -18.46
C THR A 271 17.16 -8.98 -17.31
N PRO A 272 15.83 -8.91 -17.53
CA PRO A 272 14.89 -8.65 -16.47
C PRO A 272 14.96 -9.68 -15.34
N PHE A 273 15.07 -9.19 -14.12
CA PHE A 273 15.14 -9.99 -12.91
C PHE A 273 13.85 -10.79 -12.72
N THR A 274 14.02 -12.04 -12.31
CA THR A 274 12.94 -12.99 -12.01
C THR A 274 13.16 -13.49 -10.59
N ASP A 275 12.11 -13.44 -9.76
CA ASP A 275 12.17 -13.98 -8.41
C ASP A 275 12.46 -15.49 -8.44
N LYS A 276 13.50 -15.91 -7.73
CA LYS A 276 13.91 -17.33 -7.63
C LYS A 276 12.86 -18.23 -6.99
N HIS A 277 11.96 -17.66 -6.18
CA HIS A 277 10.86 -18.41 -5.57
C HIS A 277 9.63 -18.50 -6.49
N GLY A 278 9.72 -17.97 -7.71
CA GLY A 278 8.64 -17.94 -8.67
C GLY A 278 7.55 -16.93 -8.35
N LEU A 279 6.39 -17.13 -8.97
CA LEU A 279 5.21 -16.28 -8.79
C LEU A 279 4.53 -16.59 -7.46
N LEU A 280 3.94 -15.58 -6.83
CA LEU A 280 3.22 -15.78 -5.58
C LEU A 280 1.94 -16.57 -5.80
N ALA A 281 1.60 -17.43 -4.84
CA ALA A 281 0.31 -18.11 -4.83
C ALA A 281 -0.82 -17.07 -4.79
N LEU A 282 -1.81 -17.23 -5.67
CA LEU A 282 -2.98 -16.38 -5.76
C LEU A 282 -4.11 -16.95 -4.92
N SER A 283 -4.99 -16.08 -4.42
CA SER A 283 -6.28 -16.53 -3.88
C SER A 283 -7.16 -17.12 -4.98
N ASP A 284 -8.12 -17.98 -4.62
CA ASP A 284 -9.09 -18.57 -5.56
C ASP A 284 -9.82 -17.51 -6.40
N LYS A 285 -10.11 -16.35 -5.79
CA LYS A 285 -10.79 -15.23 -6.44
C LYS A 285 -9.92 -14.59 -7.52
N GLN A 286 -8.62 -14.41 -7.25
CA GLN A 286 -7.67 -13.89 -8.23
C GLN A 286 -7.41 -14.91 -9.33
N ALA A 287 -7.21 -16.18 -8.99
CA ALA A 287 -6.92 -17.25 -9.96
C ALA A 287 -8.01 -17.36 -11.03
N LYS A 288 -9.29 -17.22 -10.65
CA LYS A 288 -10.43 -17.25 -11.58
C LYS A 288 -10.48 -16.08 -12.56
N ARG A 289 -9.86 -14.94 -12.23
CA ARG A 289 -9.88 -13.71 -13.06
C ARG A 289 -8.54 -13.44 -13.73
N LEU A 290 -7.52 -14.24 -13.45
CA LEU A 290 -6.16 -14.04 -13.92
C LEU A 290 -6.10 -14.28 -15.44
N LYS A 291 -5.61 -13.27 -16.16
CA LYS A 291 -5.19 -13.42 -17.55
C LYS A 291 -3.75 -13.89 -17.62
N SER A 292 -2.86 -13.11 -17.01
CA SER A 292 -1.42 -13.39 -17.00
C SER A 292 -0.73 -12.54 -15.93
N TRP A 293 0.50 -12.93 -15.60
CA TRP A 293 1.41 -12.09 -14.85
C TRP A 293 2.18 -11.21 -15.83
N MET A 294 2.09 -9.90 -15.67
CA MET A 294 2.70 -8.92 -16.58
C MET A 294 3.62 -7.97 -15.82
N ARG A 295 4.68 -7.50 -16.46
CA ARG A 295 5.55 -6.44 -15.98
C ARG A 295 5.03 -5.05 -16.38
N PRO A 296 5.42 -3.97 -15.67
CA PRO A 296 4.92 -2.62 -15.93
C PRO A 296 5.16 -2.16 -17.37
N ASP A 297 6.28 -2.55 -17.98
CA ASP A 297 6.60 -2.21 -19.38
C ASP A 297 5.65 -2.81 -20.41
N GLU A 298 4.93 -3.88 -20.06
CA GLU A 298 3.96 -4.53 -20.95
C GLU A 298 2.59 -3.82 -20.98
N PHE A 299 2.29 -2.97 -20.00
CA PHE A 299 0.96 -2.34 -19.89
C PHE A 299 0.95 -0.88 -19.41
N MET A 300 2.10 -0.30 -19.04
CA MET A 300 2.28 1.10 -18.66
C MET A 300 3.21 1.81 -19.64
N GLN A 301 2.90 3.07 -19.95
CA GLN A 301 3.71 3.87 -20.88
C GLN A 301 4.95 4.48 -20.20
N SER A 302 4.83 4.94 -18.96
CA SER A 302 5.92 5.62 -18.25
C SER A 302 5.91 5.23 -16.77
N PRO A 303 6.22 3.97 -16.45
CA PRO A 303 6.18 3.46 -15.08
C PRO A 303 7.12 4.25 -14.17
N LYS A 304 6.62 4.56 -12.98
CA LYS A 304 7.32 5.21 -11.87
C LYS A 304 7.05 4.43 -10.59
N VAL A 305 7.98 4.43 -9.65
CA VAL A 305 7.71 3.84 -8.33
C VAL A 305 6.74 4.72 -7.57
N ILE A 306 7.12 5.99 -7.35
CA ILE A 306 6.32 7.02 -6.69
C ILE A 306 6.47 8.31 -7.49
N ASP A 307 5.36 8.94 -7.86
CA ASP A 307 5.36 10.33 -8.33
C ASP A 307 5.06 11.26 -7.16
N ARG A 308 4.00 10.94 -6.40
CA ARG A 308 3.65 11.61 -5.16
C ARG A 308 3.09 10.63 -4.15
N VAL A 309 3.62 10.65 -2.93
CA VAL A 309 3.06 9.88 -1.82
C VAL A 309 1.70 10.47 -1.42
N ASP A 310 0.63 9.83 -1.89
CA ASP A 310 -0.74 10.23 -1.62
C ASP A 310 -1.56 9.04 -1.10
N SER A 311 -2.08 9.18 0.12
CA SER A 311 -2.98 8.20 0.71
C SER A 311 -4.32 8.09 -0.04
N GLY A 312 -4.75 9.17 -0.70
CA GLY A 312 -6.04 9.24 -1.40
C GLY A 312 -6.13 8.30 -2.59
N THR A 313 -5.01 8.05 -3.28
CA THR A 313 -4.94 7.30 -4.54
C THR A 313 -4.91 5.79 -4.33
N ILE A 314 -4.62 5.31 -3.11
CA ILE A 314 -4.56 3.88 -2.81
C ILE A 314 -5.96 3.26 -2.95
N LYS A 315 -6.05 2.19 -3.73
CA LYS A 315 -7.26 1.39 -3.92
C LYS A 315 -6.96 -0.09 -3.79
N GLN A 316 -7.75 -0.76 -2.97
CA GLN A 316 -7.73 -2.22 -2.86
C GLN A 316 -8.56 -2.86 -3.98
N SER A 317 -8.07 -3.98 -4.51
CA SER A 317 -8.73 -4.75 -5.55
C SER A 317 -9.45 -5.98 -4.95
N ILE A 318 -9.40 -7.13 -5.61
CA ILE A 318 -10.09 -8.38 -5.23
C ILE A 318 -9.46 -9.11 -4.01
N VAL A 319 -8.31 -8.64 -3.53
CA VAL A 319 -7.56 -9.17 -2.38
C VAL A 319 -8.24 -8.88 -1.04
N SER A 320 -7.96 -9.68 -0.01
CA SER A 320 -8.58 -9.61 1.34
C SER A 320 -7.70 -8.94 2.41
N ASP A 321 -6.56 -8.37 2.04
CA ASP A 321 -5.55 -7.77 2.92
C ASP A 321 -5.83 -6.30 3.29
N CYS A 322 -7.09 -5.97 3.54
CA CYS A 322 -7.52 -4.58 3.83
C CYS A 322 -6.77 -3.91 4.99
N SER A 323 -6.36 -4.71 5.98
CA SER A 323 -5.56 -4.26 7.12
C SER A 323 -4.21 -3.69 6.69
N PHE A 324 -3.55 -4.30 5.70
CA PHE A 324 -2.28 -3.85 5.14
C PHE A 324 -2.48 -2.61 4.27
N VAL A 325 -3.51 -2.59 3.42
CA VAL A 325 -3.81 -1.42 2.57
C VAL A 325 -4.16 -0.18 3.40
N ALA A 326 -4.94 -0.34 4.48
CA ALA A 326 -5.20 0.74 5.44
C ALA A 326 -3.92 1.23 6.12
N SER A 327 -3.00 0.31 6.44
CA SER A 327 -1.69 0.61 7.04
C SER A 327 -0.79 1.42 6.08
N LEU A 328 -0.80 1.08 4.79
CA LEU A 328 -0.13 1.86 3.75
C LEU A 328 -0.74 3.27 3.63
N ALA A 329 -2.07 3.39 3.65
CA ALA A 329 -2.75 4.68 3.55
C ALA A 329 -2.37 5.62 4.70
N ILE A 330 -2.36 5.16 5.94
CA ILE A 330 -1.96 6.00 7.08
C ILE A 330 -0.46 6.32 7.07
N SER A 331 0.39 5.38 6.65
CA SER A 331 1.85 5.61 6.52
C SER A 331 2.17 6.66 5.46
N ALA A 332 1.49 6.59 4.30
CA ALA A 332 1.61 7.58 3.23
C ALA A 332 1.11 8.97 3.68
N ARG A 333 -0.01 9.01 4.42
CA ARG A 333 -0.54 10.25 4.99
C ARG A 333 0.45 10.89 5.97
N TYR A 334 1.07 10.08 6.84
CA TYR A 334 2.07 10.54 7.81
C TYR A 334 3.27 11.16 7.10
N GLU A 335 3.85 10.46 6.14
CA GLU A 335 5.02 10.94 5.40
C GLU A 335 4.72 12.27 4.69
N SER A 336 3.57 12.36 4.02
CA SER A 336 3.15 13.59 3.35
C SER A 336 2.98 14.78 4.31
N ARG A 337 2.47 14.52 5.53
CA ARG A 337 2.17 15.52 6.55
C ARG A 337 3.42 15.99 7.31
N PHE A 338 4.24 15.06 7.79
CA PHE A 338 5.39 15.35 8.66
C PHE A 338 6.72 15.41 7.91
N LYS A 339 6.74 15.10 6.60
CA LYS A 339 7.96 15.06 5.76
C LYS A 339 9.04 14.12 6.30
N LYS A 340 8.60 13.06 6.99
CA LYS A 340 9.46 11.99 7.52
C LYS A 340 9.23 10.73 6.67
N PRO A 341 10.27 10.16 6.05
CA PRO A 341 10.10 9.06 5.10
C PRO A 341 9.82 7.74 5.83
N LEU A 342 8.58 7.26 5.74
CA LEU A 342 8.17 5.95 6.27
C LEU A 342 7.94 4.93 5.14
N VAL A 343 7.43 5.39 4.00
CA VAL A 343 7.10 4.57 2.83
C VAL A 343 8.22 4.64 1.81
N THR A 344 8.74 5.83 1.51
CA THR A 344 9.82 6.00 0.52
C THR A 344 11.13 5.36 0.97
N SER A 345 11.46 5.45 2.26
CA SER A 345 12.73 4.96 2.83
C SER A 345 12.89 3.44 2.79
N ILE A 346 11.81 2.68 2.59
CA ILE A 346 11.83 1.21 2.61
C ILE A 346 11.82 0.55 1.22
N ILE A 347 11.72 1.33 0.14
CA ILE A 347 11.68 0.82 -1.25
C ILE A 347 13.01 1.11 -1.94
N TYR A 348 13.65 0.08 -2.49
CA TYR A 348 14.92 0.17 -3.23
C TYR A 348 14.76 -0.40 -4.65
N PRO A 349 15.52 0.11 -5.65
CA PRO A 349 16.65 1.05 -5.53
C PRO A 349 16.23 2.48 -5.19
N GLN A 350 17.16 3.25 -4.63
CA GLN A 350 16.96 4.66 -4.26
C GLN A 350 18.02 5.54 -4.95
N ASN A 351 17.67 6.79 -5.26
CA ASN A 351 18.64 7.77 -5.72
C ASN A 351 19.47 8.34 -4.55
N LYS A 352 20.42 9.24 -4.85
CA LYS A 352 21.26 9.93 -3.85
C LYS A 352 20.47 10.71 -2.79
N SER A 353 19.23 11.11 -3.08
CA SER A 353 18.32 11.76 -2.12
C SER A 353 17.46 10.80 -1.29
N GLY A 354 17.65 9.48 -1.44
CA GLY A 354 16.88 8.45 -0.74
C GLY A 354 15.47 8.22 -1.30
N LEU A 355 15.18 8.73 -2.50
CA LEU A 355 13.88 8.54 -3.15
C LEU A 355 13.88 7.28 -4.03
N PRO A 356 12.81 6.46 -4.01
CA PRO A 356 12.72 5.25 -4.82
C PRO A 356 12.81 5.53 -6.32
N LEU A 357 13.61 4.72 -7.01
CA LEU A 357 13.81 4.78 -8.45
C LEU A 357 13.12 3.63 -9.17
N TYR A 358 12.54 3.92 -10.34
CA TYR A 358 12.06 2.88 -11.24
C TYR A 358 13.24 2.09 -11.80
N ASN A 359 13.14 0.76 -11.71
CA ASN A 359 14.13 -0.16 -12.24
C ASN A 359 13.58 -0.89 -13.47
N PRO A 360 14.04 -0.59 -14.70
CA PRO A 360 13.63 -1.28 -15.93
C PRO A 360 14.14 -2.73 -16.04
N CYS A 361 15.07 -3.13 -15.16
CA CYS A 361 15.47 -4.51 -14.98
C CYS A 361 14.48 -5.28 -14.08
N GLY A 362 13.49 -4.61 -13.48
CA GLY A 362 12.39 -5.23 -12.74
C GLY A 362 12.78 -5.89 -11.43
N LYS A 363 13.88 -5.45 -10.80
CA LYS A 363 14.32 -5.90 -9.45
C LYS A 363 14.06 -4.82 -8.42
N TYR A 364 13.35 -5.16 -7.35
CA TYR A 364 13.10 -4.25 -6.23
C TYR A 364 13.38 -4.93 -4.90
N MET A 365 13.92 -4.19 -3.94
CA MET A 365 14.14 -4.67 -2.57
C MET A 365 13.27 -3.85 -1.62
N ILE A 366 12.53 -4.53 -0.74
CA ILE A 366 11.68 -3.88 0.26
C ILE A 366 12.19 -4.19 1.66
N LYS A 367 12.44 -3.16 2.46
CA LYS A 367 12.86 -3.29 3.86
C LYS A 367 11.63 -3.42 4.76
N MET A 368 11.53 -4.49 5.55
CA MET A 368 10.39 -4.72 6.46
C MET A 368 10.86 -5.15 7.85
N HIS A 369 10.08 -4.83 8.88
CA HIS A 369 10.41 -5.09 10.28
C HIS A 369 9.54 -6.21 10.87
N PHE A 370 10.11 -7.40 11.05
CA PHE A 370 9.39 -8.52 11.64
C PHE A 370 10.31 -9.42 12.45
N ASN A 371 9.73 -10.16 13.39
CA ASN A 371 10.49 -10.95 14.37
C ASN A 371 11.61 -10.14 15.04
N GLY A 372 11.28 -8.90 15.45
CA GLY A 372 12.12 -8.03 16.28
C GLY A 372 13.22 -7.25 15.57
N VAL A 373 13.41 -7.40 14.26
CA VAL A 373 14.48 -6.71 13.53
C VAL A 373 14.02 -6.30 12.13
N TRP A 374 14.69 -5.29 11.56
CA TRP A 374 14.62 -5.00 10.14
C TRP A 374 15.24 -6.15 9.37
N ARG A 375 14.48 -6.75 8.46
CA ARG A 375 14.90 -7.93 7.71
C ARG A 375 14.92 -7.68 6.21
N LYS A 376 15.88 -8.36 5.59
CA LYS A 376 15.95 -8.73 4.17
C LYS A 376 15.98 -10.27 4.06
N PHE A 377 16.44 -10.86 2.96
CA PHE A 377 16.54 -12.32 2.74
C PHE A 377 18.01 -12.83 2.78
N ASP A 378 18.23 -14.08 3.22
CA ASP A 378 19.51 -14.73 3.65
C ASP A 378 20.28 -15.48 2.51
N PHE A 379 21.40 -16.12 2.87
CA PHE A 379 22.81 -15.89 2.47
C PHE A 379 23.47 -17.09 1.77
N ASN A 380 22.79 -18.22 1.56
CA ASN A 380 23.30 -19.24 0.63
C ASN A 380 23.07 -18.86 -0.85
N SER A 381 22.48 -17.68 -1.09
CA SER A 381 22.42 -17.01 -2.38
C SER A 381 22.07 -15.54 -2.14
N TYR A 382 23.09 -14.67 -2.21
CA TYR A 382 23.12 -13.21 -1.98
C TYR A 382 21.91 -12.39 -2.52
N PHE A 383 20.69 -12.49 -1.98
CA PHE A 383 19.56 -11.67 -2.45
C PHE A 383 18.57 -11.26 -1.35
N PRO A 384 18.17 -9.96 -1.23
CA PRO A 384 17.22 -9.38 -0.24
C PRO A 384 15.76 -9.88 -0.28
N VAL A 385 14.82 -9.25 0.45
CA VAL A 385 13.35 -9.29 0.14
C VAL A 385 13.17 -8.64 -1.24
N VAL A 386 13.65 -9.37 -2.23
CA VAL A 386 13.68 -8.99 -3.60
C VAL A 386 12.44 -9.57 -4.20
N ILE A 387 11.68 -8.69 -4.81
CA ILE A 387 10.59 -9.06 -5.67
C ILE A 387 10.98 -8.67 -7.09
N ASP A 388 10.51 -9.46 -8.04
CA ASP A 388 10.38 -8.92 -9.39
C ASP A 388 9.14 -8.00 -9.48
N ASP A 389 8.96 -7.33 -10.61
CA ASP A 389 7.83 -6.44 -10.88
C ASP A 389 6.70 -7.09 -11.68
N ARG A 390 6.60 -8.42 -11.69
CA ARG A 390 5.45 -9.09 -12.31
C ARG A 390 4.22 -8.97 -11.42
N PHE A 391 3.12 -8.44 -11.92
CA PHE A 391 1.85 -8.30 -11.19
C PHE A 391 0.76 -9.17 -11.83
N PRO A 392 -0.18 -9.70 -11.03
CA PRO A 392 -1.31 -10.45 -11.56
C PRO A 392 -2.31 -9.49 -12.22
N ILE A 393 -2.49 -9.63 -13.54
CA ILE A 393 -3.41 -8.80 -14.33
C ILE A 393 -4.62 -9.63 -14.75
N GLY A 394 -5.80 -9.02 -14.63
CA GLY A 394 -7.07 -9.61 -14.97
C GLY A 394 -7.36 -9.61 -16.48
N GLU A 395 -8.39 -10.35 -16.88
CA GLU A 395 -8.87 -10.43 -18.28
C GLU A 395 -9.15 -9.06 -18.91
N TYR A 396 -9.58 -8.09 -18.09
CA TYR A 396 -9.90 -6.72 -18.52
C TYR A 396 -8.72 -5.76 -18.42
N GLY A 397 -7.50 -6.25 -18.16
CA GLY A 397 -6.31 -5.41 -17.99
C GLY A 397 -6.28 -4.64 -16.66
N ASP A 398 -7.03 -5.09 -15.66
CA ASP A 398 -7.05 -4.52 -14.32
C ASP A 398 -6.10 -5.24 -13.36
N PHE A 399 -5.55 -4.52 -12.39
CA PHE A 399 -4.75 -5.11 -11.33
C PHE A 399 -5.59 -6.02 -10.44
N LEU A 400 -5.13 -7.26 -10.24
CA LEU A 400 -5.72 -8.19 -9.27
C LEU A 400 -5.09 -8.07 -7.88
N CYS A 401 -4.19 -7.11 -7.70
CA CYS A 401 -3.57 -6.72 -6.43
C CYS A 401 -3.93 -5.25 -6.15
N SER A 402 -3.62 -4.71 -4.97
CA SER A 402 -3.84 -3.29 -4.67
C SER A 402 -2.94 -2.39 -5.50
N TYR A 403 -3.42 -1.21 -5.85
CA TYR A 403 -2.75 -0.30 -6.78
C TYR A 403 -3.02 1.17 -6.45
N SER A 404 -2.18 2.05 -6.99
CA SER A 404 -2.44 3.49 -7.00
C SER A 404 -3.35 3.84 -8.17
N GLN A 405 -4.36 4.67 -7.90
CA GLN A 405 -5.25 5.22 -8.92
C GLN A 405 -4.56 6.21 -9.87
N GLN A 406 -3.37 6.70 -9.50
CA GLN A 406 -2.54 7.48 -10.40
C GLN A 406 -1.92 6.57 -11.44
N LYS A 407 -2.02 7.00 -12.71
CA LYS A 407 -1.47 6.23 -13.82
C LYS A 407 0.04 6.13 -13.62
N ASN A 408 0.57 4.94 -13.87
CA ASN A 408 1.99 4.61 -13.85
C ASN A 408 2.68 4.51 -12.48
N GLU A 409 1.99 4.60 -11.34
CA GLU A 409 2.61 4.38 -10.02
C GLU A 409 2.59 2.91 -9.59
N LEU A 410 3.71 2.44 -9.01
CA LEU A 410 3.91 1.03 -8.67
C LEU A 410 4.06 0.73 -7.17
N TRP A 411 4.31 1.74 -6.33
CA TRP A 411 4.69 1.54 -4.94
C TRP A 411 3.69 0.74 -4.10
N VAL A 412 2.38 0.96 -4.29
CA VAL A 412 1.34 0.21 -3.57
C VAL A 412 1.45 -1.28 -3.88
N SER A 413 1.52 -1.62 -5.16
CA SER A 413 1.58 -3.00 -5.64
C SER A 413 2.91 -3.67 -5.28
N LEU A 414 4.03 -2.94 -5.31
CA LEU A 414 5.34 -3.45 -4.88
C LEU A 414 5.36 -3.78 -3.38
N LEU A 415 4.89 -2.87 -2.52
CA LEU A 415 4.86 -3.08 -1.08
C LEU A 415 3.92 -4.23 -0.69
N GLU A 416 2.73 -4.29 -1.29
CA GLU A 416 1.78 -5.38 -1.10
C GLU A 416 2.40 -6.71 -1.53
N LYS A 417 2.99 -6.78 -2.72
CA LYS A 417 3.64 -8.01 -3.20
C LYS A 417 4.76 -8.48 -2.26
N ALA A 418 5.60 -7.58 -1.77
CA ALA A 418 6.64 -7.93 -0.82
C ALA A 418 6.05 -8.45 0.51
N TYR A 419 4.97 -7.83 0.98
CA TYR A 419 4.31 -8.25 2.22
C TYR A 419 3.63 -9.61 2.06
N MET A 420 2.90 -9.82 0.97
CA MET A 420 2.28 -11.11 0.62
C MET A 420 3.34 -12.21 0.43
N LYS A 421 4.53 -11.88 -0.08
CA LYS A 421 5.65 -12.82 -0.12
C LYS A 421 6.08 -13.26 1.28
N VAL A 422 6.14 -12.35 2.25
CA VAL A 422 6.42 -12.70 3.65
C VAL A 422 5.29 -13.53 4.25
N MET A 423 4.03 -13.19 3.95
CA MET A 423 2.85 -13.88 4.48
C MET A 423 2.49 -15.20 3.79
N GLY A 424 3.20 -15.60 2.73
CA GLY A 424 3.06 -16.89 2.07
C GLY A 424 2.28 -16.88 0.75
N GLY A 425 1.64 -15.76 0.39
CA GLY A 425 0.89 -15.58 -0.86
C GLY A 425 -0.20 -14.53 -0.73
N TYR A 426 -0.99 -14.36 -1.78
CA TYR A 426 -2.16 -13.47 -1.78
C TYR A 426 -3.42 -14.11 -1.19
N ASP A 427 -3.39 -15.41 -0.86
CA ASP A 427 -4.44 -16.06 -0.07
C ASP A 427 -4.32 -15.71 1.42
N PHE A 428 -4.44 -14.41 1.69
CA PHE A 428 -4.26 -13.83 3.01
C PHE A 428 -5.61 -13.34 3.54
N PRO A 429 -6.13 -13.90 4.66
CA PRO A 429 -7.47 -13.60 5.15
C PRO A 429 -7.62 -12.20 5.80
N GLY A 430 -6.56 -11.40 5.78
CA GLY A 430 -6.45 -10.16 6.55
C GLY A 430 -5.82 -10.39 7.92
N SER A 431 -5.37 -9.31 8.55
CA SER A 431 -4.66 -9.33 9.83
C SER A 431 -5.06 -8.14 10.70
N ASN A 432 -4.37 -8.03 11.83
CA ASN A 432 -4.38 -6.83 12.65
C ASN A 432 -3.49 -5.76 12.00
N SER A 433 -4.07 -4.61 11.65
CA SER A 433 -3.34 -3.47 11.08
C SER A 433 -2.16 -2.99 11.91
N SER A 434 -2.17 -3.18 13.24
CA SER A 434 -1.02 -2.77 14.06
C SER A 434 0.24 -3.63 13.79
N ILE A 435 0.05 -4.90 13.43
CA ILE A 435 1.15 -5.79 13.02
C ILE A 435 1.65 -5.38 11.63
N ASP A 436 0.72 -5.04 10.72
CA ASP A 436 1.05 -4.59 9.37
C ASP A 436 1.81 -3.25 9.40
N MET A 437 1.35 -2.29 10.19
CA MET A 437 2.05 -1.02 10.44
C MET A 437 3.41 -1.27 11.10
N HIS A 438 3.51 -2.22 12.04
CA HIS A 438 4.78 -2.58 12.66
C HIS A 438 5.75 -3.16 11.63
N ALA A 439 5.27 -3.98 10.68
CA ALA A 439 6.06 -4.50 9.59
C ALA A 439 6.60 -3.43 8.64
N LEU A 440 5.82 -2.37 8.41
CA LEU A 440 6.22 -1.26 7.54
C LEU A 440 7.17 -0.28 8.25
N THR A 441 6.96 -0.01 9.54
CA THR A 441 7.56 1.16 10.22
C THR A 441 8.46 0.82 11.39
N GLY A 442 8.36 -0.39 11.96
CA GLY A 442 8.97 -0.76 13.23
C GLY A 442 8.34 -0.09 14.47
N TRP A 443 7.25 0.68 14.30
CA TRP A 443 6.59 1.39 15.40
C TRP A 443 5.82 0.45 16.32
N ILE A 444 5.69 0.81 17.60
CA ILE A 444 5.24 -0.09 18.67
C ILE A 444 3.71 -0.25 18.62
N PRO A 445 3.18 -1.47 18.40
CA PRO A 445 1.73 -1.69 18.30
C PRO A 445 1.03 -1.65 19.66
N GLU A 446 -0.12 -0.99 19.74
CA GLU A 446 -1.09 -1.00 20.84
C GLU A 446 -2.48 -1.29 20.27
N ARG A 447 -3.23 -2.17 20.95
CA ARG A 447 -4.64 -2.46 20.64
C ARG A 447 -5.53 -1.83 21.70
N ILE A 448 -6.33 -0.82 21.33
CA ILE A 448 -7.27 -0.16 22.23
C ILE A 448 -8.68 -0.62 21.87
N SER A 449 -9.22 -1.59 22.63
CA SER A 449 -10.58 -2.09 22.44
C SER A 449 -11.62 -1.01 22.77
N ILE A 450 -12.53 -0.76 21.83
CA ILE A 450 -13.69 0.11 22.02
C ILE A 450 -14.75 -0.73 22.75
N LYS A 451 -15.12 -0.31 23.96
CA LYS A 451 -16.13 -1.03 24.73
C LYS A 451 -17.48 -0.31 24.66
N LYS A 452 -18.57 -1.08 24.56
CA LYS A 452 -19.93 -0.53 24.48
C LYS A 452 -20.35 0.20 25.77
N ASP A 453 -19.73 -0.12 26.89
CA ASP A 453 -19.94 0.44 28.22
C ASP A 453 -18.97 1.59 28.57
N TRP A 454 -18.23 2.12 27.59
CA TRP A 454 -17.38 3.30 27.83
C TRP A 454 -18.17 4.45 28.45
N SER A 455 -17.69 4.92 29.61
CA SER A 455 -18.15 6.19 30.14
C SER A 455 -17.74 7.32 29.18
N THR A 456 -18.49 8.41 29.16
CA THR A 456 -18.15 9.58 28.33
C THR A 456 -16.76 10.12 28.66
N ASN A 457 -16.30 9.99 29.92
CA ASN A 457 -14.98 10.41 30.35
C ASN A 457 -13.87 9.53 29.78
N ASP A 458 -14.05 8.20 29.78
CA ASP A 458 -13.05 7.26 29.24
C ASP A 458 -12.89 7.44 27.73
N ALA A 459 -14.01 7.54 27.01
CA ALA A 459 -14.00 7.77 25.57
C ALA A 459 -13.30 9.09 25.22
N ASN A 460 -13.62 10.18 25.95
CA ASN A 460 -12.98 11.48 25.76
C ASN A 460 -11.49 11.46 26.10
N ALA A 461 -11.07 10.70 27.11
CA ALA A 461 -9.66 10.55 27.47
C ALA A 461 -8.87 9.83 26.36
N VAL A 462 -9.44 8.75 25.80
CA VAL A 462 -8.86 8.05 24.66
C VAL A 462 -8.77 8.98 23.44
N PHE A 463 -9.84 9.67 23.09
CA PHE A 463 -9.81 10.63 21.97
C PHE A 463 -8.77 11.73 22.22
N GLY A 464 -8.70 12.28 23.43
CA GLY A 464 -7.72 13.31 23.80
C GLY A 464 -6.27 12.83 23.67
N LYS A 465 -5.97 11.60 24.13
CA LYS A 465 -4.65 10.95 23.95
C LYS A 465 -4.32 10.82 22.47
N LEU A 466 -5.22 10.23 21.68
CA LEU A 466 -5.01 9.99 20.26
C LEU A 466 -4.88 11.31 19.47
N PHE A 467 -5.76 12.26 19.70
CA PHE A 467 -5.73 13.59 19.07
C PHE A 467 -4.39 14.28 19.29
N THR A 468 -3.96 14.39 20.55
CA THR A 468 -2.72 15.08 20.90
C THR A 468 -1.51 14.42 20.24
N ARG A 469 -1.40 13.09 20.35
CA ARG A 469 -0.24 12.35 19.84
C ARG A 469 -0.22 12.26 18.32
N TYR A 470 -1.39 12.17 17.68
CA TYR A 470 -1.52 12.21 16.24
C TYR A 470 -1.04 13.53 15.66
N HIS A 471 -1.44 14.67 16.26
CA HIS A 471 -0.99 16.00 15.80
C HIS A 471 0.49 16.28 16.07
N GLN A 472 1.07 15.63 17.08
CA GLN A 472 2.52 15.65 17.32
C GLN A 472 3.32 14.74 16.36
N GLY A 473 2.65 13.87 15.60
CA GLY A 473 3.33 12.91 14.72
C GLY A 473 3.95 11.73 15.47
N HIS A 474 3.38 11.37 16.62
CA HIS A 474 3.86 10.30 17.50
C HIS A 474 3.06 8.99 17.38
N CYS A 475 2.02 8.95 16.53
CA CYS A 475 1.29 7.70 16.29
C CYS A 475 0.67 7.62 14.89
N LEU A 476 0.48 6.39 14.44
CA LEU A 476 -0.35 6.00 13.30
C LEU A 476 -1.58 5.29 13.84
N ILE A 477 -2.75 5.52 13.24
CA ILE A 477 -4.02 5.02 13.76
C ILE A 477 -4.85 4.41 12.64
N THR A 478 -5.33 3.20 12.85
CA THR A 478 -6.39 2.58 12.06
C THR A 478 -7.54 2.13 12.97
N LEU A 479 -8.70 1.95 12.38
CA LEU A 479 -9.92 1.48 13.00
C LEU A 479 -10.36 0.17 12.37
N ALA A 480 -10.94 -0.74 13.15
CA ALA A 480 -11.55 -1.94 12.59
C ALA A 480 -12.98 -2.16 13.07
N THR A 481 -13.81 -2.61 12.15
CA THR A 481 -15.19 -3.03 12.41
C THR A 481 -15.23 -4.50 12.80
N GLY A 482 -16.19 -4.85 13.66
CA GLY A 482 -16.54 -6.23 13.94
C GLY A 482 -17.42 -6.86 12.86
N LYS A 483 -17.97 -8.03 13.18
CA LYS A 483 -19.06 -8.61 12.37
C LYS A 483 -20.31 -7.74 12.50
N MET A 484 -20.89 -7.37 11.37
CA MET A 484 -22.15 -6.61 11.30
C MET A 484 -23.19 -7.38 10.48
N ASP A 485 -24.46 -7.13 10.76
CA ASP A 485 -25.58 -7.66 9.98
C ASP A 485 -25.80 -6.84 8.70
N GLN A 486 -26.37 -7.48 7.67
CA GLN A 486 -26.55 -6.85 6.36
C GLN A 486 -27.41 -5.58 6.40
N LEU A 487 -28.37 -5.48 7.33
CA LEU A 487 -29.20 -4.28 7.47
C LEU A 487 -28.35 -3.11 7.98
N THR A 488 -27.48 -3.33 8.96
CA THR A 488 -26.56 -2.29 9.44
C THR A 488 -25.55 -1.89 8.37
N ILE A 489 -24.97 -2.85 7.63
CA ILE A 489 -24.07 -2.57 6.49
C ILE A 489 -24.77 -1.67 5.48
N ASN A 490 -25.98 -2.04 5.03
CA ASN A 490 -26.72 -1.27 4.02
C ASN A 490 -27.09 0.14 4.49
N ARG A 491 -27.47 0.26 5.77
CA ARG A 491 -27.89 1.51 6.41
C ARG A 491 -26.72 2.46 6.65
N THR A 492 -25.59 1.96 7.12
CA THR A 492 -24.42 2.77 7.50
C THR A 492 -23.46 2.98 6.34
N GLY A 493 -23.39 2.03 5.40
CA GLY A 493 -22.38 1.96 4.35
C GLY A 493 -20.99 1.53 4.85
N LEU A 494 -20.87 1.13 6.12
CA LEU A 494 -19.65 0.49 6.64
C LEU A 494 -19.59 -0.98 6.22
N VAL A 495 -18.36 -1.49 6.14
CA VAL A 495 -18.04 -2.87 5.80
C VAL A 495 -17.79 -3.64 7.09
N ASP A 496 -18.26 -4.88 7.16
CA ASP A 496 -17.99 -5.77 8.29
C ASP A 496 -16.57 -6.33 8.24
N ALA A 497 -15.98 -6.61 9.42
CA ALA A 497 -14.64 -7.18 9.56
C ALA A 497 -13.57 -6.48 8.70
N HIS A 498 -13.59 -5.15 8.67
CA HIS A 498 -12.78 -4.34 7.74
C HIS A 498 -11.95 -3.27 8.48
N ALA A 499 -10.82 -2.90 7.87
CA ALA A 499 -9.91 -1.89 8.41
C ALA A 499 -10.02 -0.55 7.68
N TYR A 500 -10.00 0.54 8.44
CA TYR A 500 -10.10 1.92 7.96
C TYR A 500 -8.91 2.73 8.46
N ALA A 501 -8.28 3.51 7.58
CA ALA A 501 -7.18 4.39 7.95
C ALA A 501 -7.72 5.70 8.55
N VAL A 502 -7.19 6.16 9.69
CA VAL A 502 -7.58 7.44 10.30
C VAL A 502 -6.69 8.55 9.75
N LEU A 503 -7.16 9.28 8.74
CA LEU A 503 -6.40 10.28 8.00
C LEU A 503 -6.33 11.66 8.66
N ASP A 504 -7.23 11.98 9.59
CA ASP A 504 -7.21 13.18 10.43
C ASP A 504 -8.11 13.04 11.68
N LEU A 505 -7.82 13.80 12.74
CA LEU A 505 -8.66 13.94 13.93
C LEU A 505 -8.87 15.43 14.23
N ARG A 506 -10.13 15.85 14.42
CA ARG A 506 -10.47 17.26 14.65
C ARG A 506 -11.38 17.42 15.86
N LYS A 507 -11.15 18.50 16.61
CA LYS A 507 -12.01 18.96 17.71
C LYS A 507 -12.47 20.39 17.41
N ILE A 508 -13.74 20.57 17.06
CA ILE A 508 -14.31 21.86 16.62
C ILE A 508 -15.67 22.05 17.30
N GLU A 509 -15.88 23.17 18.00
CA GLU A 509 -17.17 23.50 18.65
C GLU A 509 -17.74 22.32 19.46
N ASP A 510 -16.91 21.74 20.33
CA ASP A 510 -17.18 20.55 21.15
C ASP A 510 -17.46 19.24 20.39
N LYS A 511 -17.36 19.24 19.07
CA LYS A 511 -17.48 18.04 18.23
C LYS A 511 -16.12 17.39 18.06
N GLN A 512 -16.07 16.08 18.23
CA GLN A 512 -14.91 15.24 17.95
C GLN A 512 -15.17 14.47 16.65
N LEU A 513 -14.35 14.73 15.64
CA LEU A 513 -14.52 14.21 14.28
C LEU A 513 -13.26 13.46 13.85
N LEU A 514 -13.46 12.39 13.09
CA LEU A 514 -12.40 11.59 12.48
C LEU A 514 -12.61 11.56 10.97
N MET A 515 -11.53 11.73 10.22
CA MET A 515 -11.52 11.51 8.77
C MET A 515 -11.00 10.11 8.51
N LEU A 516 -11.84 9.24 7.97
CA LEU A 516 -11.51 7.85 7.70
C LEU A 516 -11.34 7.62 6.20
N LYS A 517 -10.45 6.69 5.82
CA LYS A 517 -10.37 6.15 4.47
C LYS A 517 -10.72 4.67 4.46
N ASN A 518 -11.69 4.33 3.63
CA ASN A 518 -12.01 2.98 3.21
C ASN A 518 -11.11 2.58 2.02
N PRO A 519 -10.26 1.55 2.14
CA PRO A 519 -9.54 0.97 1.00
C PRO A 519 -10.46 0.49 -0.14
N TRP A 520 -11.68 0.06 0.20
CA TRP A 520 -12.74 -0.25 -0.76
C TRP A 520 -13.47 1.04 -1.16
N THR A 521 -12.91 1.72 -2.16
CA THR A 521 -13.30 3.06 -2.60
C THR A 521 -14.77 3.24 -3.03
N HIS A 522 -15.56 2.17 -3.12
CA HIS A 522 -16.95 2.16 -3.62
C HIS A 522 -18.01 2.18 -2.50
N LEU A 523 -17.62 1.98 -1.23
CA LEU A 523 -18.53 1.99 -0.08
C LEU A 523 -18.19 3.15 0.85
N ARG A 524 -19.15 4.07 1.05
CA ARG A 524 -19.01 5.25 1.92
C ARG A 524 -20.02 5.25 3.06
N TRP A 525 -19.65 5.97 4.11
CA TRP A 525 -20.48 6.24 5.27
C TRP A 525 -21.72 7.07 4.91
N LYS A 526 -22.89 6.61 5.34
CA LYS A 526 -24.21 7.22 5.06
C LYS A 526 -24.84 7.91 6.28
N GLY A 527 -24.12 7.95 7.40
CA GLY A 527 -24.64 8.51 8.65
C GLY A 527 -24.36 10.01 8.82
N ARG A 528 -24.26 10.46 10.07
CA ARG A 528 -23.98 11.87 10.38
C ARG A 528 -22.63 12.30 9.83
N TYR A 529 -22.55 13.51 9.28
CA TYR A 529 -21.36 14.02 8.59
C TYR A 529 -20.97 13.21 7.33
N SER A 530 -21.91 12.45 6.77
CA SER A 530 -21.78 11.98 5.38
C SER A 530 -21.95 13.14 4.42
N GLU A 531 -21.57 12.95 3.16
CA GLU A 531 -21.79 13.92 2.10
C GLU A 531 -23.28 14.24 1.90
N LYS A 532 -24.18 13.29 2.17
CA LYS A 532 -25.64 13.45 2.06
C LYS A 532 -26.30 14.09 3.28
N ASP A 533 -25.57 14.29 4.37
CA ASP A 533 -26.10 14.88 5.61
C ASP A 533 -26.20 16.41 5.53
N LYS A 534 -27.37 16.94 5.17
CA LYS A 534 -27.58 18.40 5.06
C LYS A 534 -27.74 19.11 6.42
N LEU A 535 -27.86 18.39 7.53
CA LEU A 535 -28.22 18.97 8.83
C LEU A 535 -27.01 19.17 9.74
N SER A 536 -26.07 18.22 9.77
CA SER A 536 -24.93 18.30 10.68
C SER A 536 -23.80 19.21 10.17
N TRP A 537 -23.76 19.48 8.85
CA TRP A 537 -22.78 20.37 8.24
C TRP A 537 -23.16 21.84 8.43
N THR A 538 -22.43 22.56 9.28
CA THR A 538 -22.54 24.02 9.41
C THR A 538 -21.48 24.72 8.54
N PRO A 539 -21.73 25.95 8.03
CA PRO A 539 -20.74 26.70 7.26
C PRO A 539 -19.41 26.88 7.99
N GLN A 540 -19.46 27.07 9.32
CA GLN A 540 -18.28 27.17 10.18
C GLN A 540 -17.48 25.87 10.19
N LEU A 541 -18.17 24.73 10.30
CA LEU A 541 -17.54 23.41 10.32
C LEU A 541 -16.92 23.08 8.95
N CYS A 542 -17.63 23.35 7.85
CA CYS A 542 -17.11 23.19 6.49
C CYS A 542 -15.83 24.01 6.28
N LYS A 543 -15.83 25.28 6.72
CA LYS A 543 -14.66 26.16 6.66
C LYS A 543 -13.50 25.64 7.53
N ALA A 544 -13.78 25.17 8.74
CA ALA A 544 -12.76 24.70 9.66
C ALA A 544 -12.11 23.36 9.25
N LEU A 545 -12.86 22.51 8.54
CA LEU A 545 -12.38 21.24 7.99
C LEU A 545 -11.82 21.36 6.58
N ASP A 546 -11.96 22.52 5.94
CA ASP A 546 -11.67 22.71 4.51
C ASP A 546 -12.38 21.63 3.67
N TYR A 547 -13.67 21.44 3.95
CA TYR A 547 -14.50 20.39 3.37
C TYR A 547 -15.83 20.94 2.88
N ASN A 548 -16.16 20.62 1.63
CA ASN A 548 -17.45 20.93 1.04
C ASN A 548 -18.21 19.63 0.71
N PRO A 549 -19.33 19.36 1.40
CA PRO A 549 -20.15 18.18 1.13
C PRO A 549 -20.70 18.10 -0.29
N ALA A 550 -20.95 19.25 -0.94
CA ALA A 550 -21.46 19.29 -2.31
C ALA A 550 -20.41 18.82 -3.32
N ASP A 551 -19.14 19.17 -3.11
CA ASP A 551 -18.04 18.71 -3.96
C ASP A 551 -17.87 17.19 -3.80
N ALA A 552 -17.95 16.69 -2.56
CA ALA A 552 -17.91 15.25 -2.30
C ALA A 552 -19.06 14.46 -2.95
N GLN A 553 -20.28 15.03 -3.03
CA GLN A 553 -21.39 14.45 -3.78
C GLN A 553 -21.12 14.40 -5.29
N GLN A 554 -20.45 15.41 -5.86
CA GLN A 554 -20.04 15.40 -7.27
C GLN A 554 -18.92 14.38 -7.57
N PHE A 555 -18.16 13.97 -6.56
CA PHE A 555 -17.23 12.83 -6.66
C PHE A 555 -17.93 11.47 -6.48
N ASP A 556 -19.16 11.45 -5.97
CA ASP A 556 -20.02 10.26 -5.90
C ASP A 556 -20.80 10.06 -7.20
N ASP A 557 -21.21 11.16 -7.83
CA ASP A 557 -21.81 11.18 -9.16
C ASP A 557 -20.71 11.40 -10.24
N GLU A 558 -20.20 10.30 -10.79
CA GLU A 558 -19.68 10.25 -12.18
C GLU A 558 -18.38 10.97 -12.56
N THR A 559 -17.84 11.90 -11.81
CA THR A 559 -16.80 12.78 -12.40
C THR A 559 -15.38 12.31 -12.12
N ARG A 560 -14.92 11.29 -12.87
CA ARG A 560 -13.50 10.90 -12.91
C ARG A 560 -12.82 11.03 -14.27
N ALA A 561 -13.43 11.72 -15.24
CA ALA A 561 -12.85 11.77 -16.58
C ALA A 561 -12.10 13.06 -16.95
N LEU A 562 -12.48 14.26 -16.48
CA LEU A 562 -12.01 15.48 -17.15
C LEU A 562 -11.91 16.72 -16.26
N VAL A 563 -11.10 16.70 -15.21
CA VAL A 563 -10.52 17.96 -14.77
C VAL A 563 -9.02 17.78 -14.60
N GLU A 564 -8.26 18.33 -15.55
CA GLU A 564 -6.92 18.85 -15.29
C GLU A 564 -7.08 19.97 -14.24
N ILE A 565 -7.36 19.61 -12.99
CA ILE A 565 -7.22 20.55 -11.90
C ILE A 565 -5.74 20.62 -11.65
N ASP A 566 -5.18 21.81 -11.82
CA ASP A 566 -3.87 22.17 -11.34
C ASP A 566 -3.70 21.65 -9.90
N PHE A 567 -2.95 20.55 -9.75
CA PHE A 567 -2.73 19.80 -8.50
C PHE A 567 -1.89 20.58 -7.47
N SER A 568 -1.66 21.87 -7.71
CA SER A 568 -0.95 22.83 -6.87
C SER A 568 -1.72 23.25 -5.61
N THR A 569 -3.04 23.07 -5.54
CA THR A 569 -3.84 23.54 -4.40
C THR A 569 -4.17 22.45 -3.37
N LYS A 570 -3.96 22.79 -2.10
CA LYS A 570 -4.13 21.99 -0.86
C LYS A 570 -5.49 21.30 -0.64
N LEU A 571 -6.48 21.46 -1.53
CA LEU A 571 -7.88 21.04 -1.36
C LEU A 571 -8.16 19.54 -1.58
N LEU A 572 -7.17 18.73 -1.98
CA LEU A 572 -7.42 17.38 -2.51
C LEU A 572 -7.60 16.25 -1.47
N ASN A 573 -7.57 16.53 -0.16
CA ASN A 573 -7.51 15.47 0.85
C ASN A 573 -8.88 14.89 1.28
N CYS A 574 -9.97 15.64 1.11
CA CYS A 574 -11.29 15.21 1.60
C CYS A 574 -12.22 14.66 0.51
N CYS A 575 -11.87 14.87 -0.77
CA CYS A 575 -12.67 14.42 -1.92
C CYS A 575 -12.15 13.12 -2.56
N SER A 576 -11.10 12.51 -2.00
CA SER A 576 -10.59 11.22 -2.50
C SER A 576 -11.60 10.10 -2.28
N LEU A 577 -11.72 9.18 -3.24
CA LEU A 577 -12.68 8.06 -3.18
C LEU A 577 -12.46 7.21 -1.91
N GLY A 578 -13.56 6.91 -1.21
CA GLY A 578 -13.55 6.17 0.05
C GLY A 578 -13.13 6.98 1.28
N VAL A 579 -12.85 8.29 1.17
CA VAL A 579 -12.61 9.17 2.33
C VAL A 579 -13.92 9.79 2.81
N PHE A 580 -14.14 9.82 4.12
CA PHE A 580 -15.33 10.44 4.72
C PHE A 580 -15.06 10.91 6.16
N TRP A 581 -15.89 11.84 6.64
CA TRP A 581 -15.90 12.28 8.04
C TRP A 581 -16.95 11.51 8.84
N ILE A 582 -16.63 11.24 10.10
CA ILE A 582 -17.54 10.58 11.05
C ILE A 582 -17.32 11.16 12.45
N ASP A 583 -18.39 11.25 13.24
CA ASP A 583 -18.28 11.68 14.63
C ASP A 583 -17.78 10.55 15.54
N PHE A 584 -17.04 10.93 16.58
CA PHE A 584 -16.43 9.97 17.50
C PHE A 584 -17.45 9.10 18.25
N LYS A 585 -18.68 9.60 18.47
CA LYS A 585 -19.74 8.81 19.10
C LYS A 585 -20.21 7.69 18.15
N SER A 586 -20.36 7.98 16.86
CA SER A 586 -20.61 6.96 15.84
C SER A 586 -19.44 5.97 15.74
N VAL A 587 -18.19 6.43 15.83
CA VAL A 587 -17.01 5.54 15.89
C VAL A 587 -17.11 4.56 17.07
N CYS A 588 -17.40 5.06 18.27
CA CYS A 588 -17.55 4.22 19.46
C CYS A 588 -18.72 3.22 19.38
N HIS A 589 -19.70 3.48 18.51
CA HIS A 589 -20.87 2.63 18.35
C HIS A 589 -20.68 1.51 17.31
N PHE A 590 -20.00 1.80 16.21
CA PHE A 590 -19.89 0.89 15.05
C PHE A 590 -18.55 0.16 14.93
N PHE A 591 -17.50 0.64 15.62
CA PHE A 591 -16.17 0.06 15.55
C PHE A 591 -15.81 -0.65 16.85
N ASP A 592 -14.98 -1.70 16.75
CA ASP A 592 -14.63 -2.55 17.89
C ASP A 592 -13.28 -2.18 18.49
N VAL A 593 -12.38 -1.57 17.70
CA VAL A 593 -10.99 -1.41 18.12
C VAL A 593 -10.27 -0.30 17.35
N PHE A 594 -9.43 0.45 18.08
CA PHE A 594 -8.35 1.24 17.50
C PHE A 594 -7.06 0.41 17.51
N TYR A 595 -6.43 0.33 16.35
CA TYR A 595 -5.06 -0.15 16.22
C TYR A 595 -4.14 1.05 16.11
N VAL A 596 -3.21 1.16 17.04
CA VAL A 596 -2.30 2.31 17.14
C VAL A 596 -0.88 1.81 17.07
N ASN A 597 -0.04 2.46 16.27
CA ASN A 597 1.40 2.25 16.33
C ASN A 597 2.05 3.52 16.84
N TRP A 598 2.86 3.40 17.89
CA TRP A 598 3.53 4.52 18.54
C TRP A 598 4.95 4.68 18.02
N ASP A 599 5.32 5.92 17.74
CA ASP A 599 6.69 6.30 17.43
C ASP A 599 7.59 5.90 18.61
N PRO A 600 8.58 5.00 18.43
CA PRO A 600 9.45 4.56 19.52
C PRO A 600 10.20 5.71 20.21
N SER A 601 10.43 6.84 19.52
CA SER A 601 11.18 7.98 20.05
C SER A 601 10.50 8.66 21.26
N ILE A 602 9.21 8.40 21.50
CA ILE A 602 8.50 8.93 22.68
C ILE A 602 8.76 8.13 23.95
N PHE A 603 9.41 6.97 23.85
CA PHE A 603 9.73 6.09 24.98
C PHE A 603 11.24 6.16 25.27
N PRO A 604 11.68 7.01 26.21
CA PRO A 604 13.11 7.17 26.51
C PRO A 604 13.72 5.99 27.27
N TYR A 605 12.89 5.09 27.80
CA TYR A 605 13.32 3.95 28.59
C TYR A 605 12.68 2.68 28.05
N THR A 606 13.50 1.64 27.89
CA THR A 606 13.07 0.30 27.50
C THR A 606 13.43 -0.67 28.61
N TYR A 607 12.52 -1.57 28.93
CA TYR A 607 12.75 -2.65 29.88
C TYR A 607 12.22 -3.96 29.29
N GLY A 608 13.02 -5.02 29.37
CA GLY A 608 12.67 -6.35 28.90
C GLY A 608 12.61 -7.33 30.07
N LEU A 609 11.49 -8.04 30.19
CA LEU A 609 11.35 -9.20 31.06
C LEU A 609 11.41 -10.45 30.18
N HIS A 610 12.46 -11.24 30.33
CA HIS A 610 12.51 -12.57 29.74
C HIS A 610 11.95 -13.53 30.79
N ALA A 611 10.82 -14.17 30.48
CA ALA A 611 10.16 -15.14 31.33
C ALA A 611 10.77 -16.54 31.18
#